data_AF-A0A4U2FC68-F1
#
_entry.id   AF-A0A4U2FC68-F1
#
_cell.length_a   1.000
_cell.length_b   1.000
_cell.length_c   1.000
_cell.angle_alpha   90.00
_cell.angle_beta   90.00
_cell.angle_gamma   90.00
#
_symmetry.space_group_name_H-M   'P 1'
#
loop_
_entity.id
_entity.type
_entity.pdbx_description
1 polymer ?
#
loop_
_entity_poly.entity_id
_entity_poly.type
_entity_poly.pdbx_seq_one_letter_code
_entity_poly.pdbx_strand_id
1 'polypeptide(L)' 'MKKPFIAIQINSLEEALNIENVAALTITKYQENEVEGQEQLQNNLIAMWRGIHKQAGDALDQFKVCQKESL' A
#
# COMPACT_ATOMS: atom_id res chain seq x y z
N MET A 1 -15.23 2.87 14.47
CA MET A 1 -14.93 1.57 13.83
C MET A 1 -13.42 1.40 13.74
N LYS A 2 -12.88 0.20 14.01
CA LYS A 2 -11.45 -0.09 13.77
C LYS A 2 -11.19 -0.03 12.26
N LYS A 3 -10.16 0.70 11.83
CA LYS A 3 -9.75 0.68 10.43
C LYS A 3 -9.20 -0.71 10.08
N PRO A 4 -9.55 -1.29 8.92
CA PRO A 4 -8.97 -2.55 8.48
C PRO A 4 -7.45 -2.39 8.36
N PHE A 5 -6.71 -3.31 8.95
CA PHE A 5 -5.24 -3.32 8.97
C PHE A 5 -4.76 -4.72 8.59
N ILE A 6 -3.85 -4.77 7.64
CA ILE A 6 -3.15 -5.97 7.21
C ILE A 6 -1.66 -5.68 7.34
N ALA A 7 -0.94 -6.56 8.03
CA ALA A 7 0.52 -6.52 8.04
C ALA A 7 1.04 -7.30 6.83
N ILE A 8 1.96 -6.71 6.08
CA ILE A 8 2.63 -7.38 4.96
C ILE A 8 4.11 -7.59 5.28
N GLN A 9 4.63 -8.76 4.91
CA GLN A 9 6.06 -9.04 4.96
C GLN A 9 6.65 -8.65 3.61
N ILE A 10 7.74 -7.87 3.63
CA ILE A 10 8.44 -7.39 2.44
C ILE A 10 9.91 -7.74 2.61
N ASN A 11 10.46 -8.51 1.67
CA ASN A 11 11.78 -9.12 1.81
C ASN A 11 12.81 -8.53 0.83
N SER A 12 12.37 -7.72 -0.13
CA SER A 12 13.26 -7.08 -1.11
C SER A 12 12.79 -5.69 -1.53
N LEU A 13 13.74 -4.90 -2.06
CA LEU A 13 13.45 -3.59 -2.64
C LEU A 13 12.46 -3.68 -3.81
N GLU A 14 12.61 -4.68 -4.67
CA GLU A 14 11.74 -4.91 -5.83
C GLU A 14 10.30 -5.25 -5.39
N GLU A 15 10.17 -6.11 -4.38
CA GLU A 15 8.86 -6.45 -3.80
C GLU A 15 8.19 -5.21 -3.20
N ALA A 16 8.95 -4.38 -2.48
CA ALA A 16 8.46 -3.13 -1.91
C ALA A 16 7.95 -2.16 -3.00
N LEU A 17 8.73 -1.95 -4.07
CA LEU A 17 8.33 -1.12 -5.22
C LEU A 17 7.06 -1.63 -5.88
N ASN A 18 6.99 -2.94 -6.13
CA ASN A 18 5.85 -3.55 -6.79
C ASN A 18 4.57 -3.39 -5.96
N ILE A 19 4.65 -3.66 -4.65
CA ILE A 19 3.49 -3.55 -3.75
C ILE A 19 3.03 -2.10 -3.62
N GLU A 20 3.96 -1.13 -3.49
CA GLU A 20 3.60 0.29 -3.41
C GLU A 20 2.82 0.72 -4.67
N ASN A 21 3.32 0.36 -5.85
CA ASN A 21 2.68 0.69 -7.14
C ASN A 21 1.31 0.01 -7.29
N VAL A 22 1.20 -1.28 -6.98
CA VAL A 22 -0.08 -2.01 -7.04
C VAL A 22 -1.11 -1.37 -6.10
N ALA A 23 -0.68 -0.98 -4.89
CA ALA A 23 -1.55 -0.31 -3.94
C ALA A 23 -2.03 1.05 -4.46
N ALA A 24 -1.14 1.86 -5.03
CA ALA A 24 -1.49 3.15 -5.62
C ALA A 24 -2.53 2.99 -6.75
N LEU A 25 -2.27 2.09 -7.71
CA LEU A 25 -3.19 1.82 -8.82
C LEU A 25 -4.55 1.31 -8.33
N THR A 26 -4.56 0.47 -7.31
CA THR A 26 -5.80 -0.09 -6.77
C THR A 26 -6.64 0.97 -6.04
N ILE A 27 -5.99 1.87 -5.29
CA ILE A 27 -6.66 3.02 -4.65
C ILE A 27 -7.33 3.88 -5.72
N THR A 28 -6.58 4.28 -6.75
CA THR A 28 -7.09 5.09 -7.86
C THR A 28 -8.29 4.42 -8.52
N LYS A 29 -8.20 3.11 -8.80
CA LYS A 29 -9.30 2.36 -9.40
C LYS A 29 -10.59 2.43 -8.57
N TYR A 30 -10.52 2.29 -7.25
CA TYR A 30 -11.70 2.41 -6.39
C TYR A 30 -12.26 3.83 -6.35
N GLN A 31 -11.40 4.85 -6.38
CA GLN A 31 -11.83 6.25 -6.35
C GLN A 31 -12.45 6.71 -7.68
N GLU A 32 -11.98 6.19 -8.80
CA GLU A 32 -12.47 6.56 -10.14
C GLU A 32 -13.70 5.74 -10.57
N ASN A 33 -13.95 4.59 -9.93
CA ASN A 33 -15.03 3.67 -10.30
C ASN A 33 -15.91 3.38 -9.08
N GLU A 34 -16.60 4.41 -8.60
CA GLU A 34 -17.59 4.26 -7.53
C GLU A 34 -18.71 3.31 -7.96
N VAL A 35 -19.09 2.40 -7.06
CA VAL A 35 -20.16 1.42 -7.30
C VAL A 35 -21.30 1.75 -6.35
N GLU A 36 -22.45 2.12 -6.92
CA GLU A 36 -23.65 2.47 -6.17
C GLU A 36 -24.04 1.35 -5.18
N GLY A 37 -24.27 1.73 -3.93
CA GLY A 37 -24.60 0.82 -2.84
C GLY A 37 -23.41 0.06 -2.25
N GLN A 38 -22.17 0.34 -2.69
CA GLN A 38 -20.94 -0.24 -2.14
C GLN A 38 -19.94 0.81 -1.63
N GLU A 39 -20.37 2.06 -1.43
CA GLU A 39 -19.49 3.18 -1.07
C GLU A 39 -18.74 2.89 0.22
N GLN A 40 -19.42 2.33 1.23
CA GLN A 40 -18.79 1.96 2.49
C GLN A 40 -17.73 0.86 2.32
N LEU A 41 -18.00 -0.14 1.47
CA LEU A 41 -17.05 -1.21 1.18
C LEU A 41 -15.84 -0.65 0.43
N GLN A 42 -16.04 0.15 -0.61
CA GLN A 42 -14.96 0.78 -1.37
C GLN A 42 -14.10 1.67 -0.48
N ASN A 43 -14.71 2.44 0.42
CA ASN A 43 -13.98 3.25 1.40
C ASN A 43 -13.12 2.41 2.35
N ASN A 44 -13.64 1.27 2.82
CA ASN A 44 -12.88 0.35 3.66
C ASN A 44 -11.70 -0.28 2.88
N LEU A 45 -11.90 -0.65 1.62
CA LEU A 45 -10.86 -1.19 0.76
C LEU A 45 -9.78 -0.15 0.46
N ILE A 46 -10.17 1.10 0.16
CA ILE A 46 -9.23 2.21 -0.01
C ILE A 46 -8.39 2.42 1.26
N ALA A 47 -9.02 2.40 2.44
CA ALA A 47 -8.31 2.57 3.70
C ALA A 47 -7.29 1.43 3.95
N MET A 48 -7.66 0.20 3.63
CA MET A 48 -6.77 -0.96 3.70
C MET A 48 -5.58 -0.82 2.75
N TRP A 49 -5.83 -0.47 1.48
CA TRP A 49 -4.76 -0.29 0.49
C TRP A 49 -3.83 0.88 0.81
N ARG A 50 -4.33 1.96 1.42
CA ARG A 50 -3.47 3.03 1.94
C ARG A 50 -2.53 2.53 3.04
N GLY A 51 -2.99 1.61 3.89
CA GLY A 51 -2.14 0.96 4.89
C GLY A 51 -1.05 0.08 4.28
N ILE A 52 -1.38 -0.63 3.19
CA ILE A 52 -0.42 -1.45 2.42
C ILE A 52 0.60 -0.56 1.71
N HIS A 53 0.14 0.49 1.02
CA HIS A 53 1.01 1.46 0.35
C HIS A 53 2.01 2.08 1.32
N LYS A 54 1.55 2.46 2.52
CA LYS A 54 2.44 3.02 3.54
C LYS A 54 3.51 2.01 3.98
N GLN A 55 3.14 0.76 4.27
CA GLN A 55 4.11 -0.27 4.67
C GLN A 55 5.16 -0.53 3.59
N ALA A 56 4.75 -0.53 2.32
CA ALA A 56 5.67 -0.67 1.20
C ALA A 56 6.62 0.54 1.04
N GLY A 57 6.09 1.76 1.18
CA GLY A 57 6.91 2.99 1.21
C GLY A 57 7.91 3.01 2.37
N ASP A 58 7.48 2.61 3.58
CA ASP A 58 8.35 2.52 4.75
C ASP A 58 9.47 1.47 4.54
N ALA A 59 9.17 0.33 3.90
CA ALA A 59 10.16 -0.68 3.55
C ALA A 59 11.14 -0.20 2.47
N LEU A 60 10.66 0.55 1.47
CA LEU A 60 11.50 1.17 0.45
C LEU A 60 12.55 2.10 1.04
N ASP A 61 12.13 2.93 1.99
CA ASP A 61 13.04 3.86 2.65
C ASP A 61 14.09 3.12 3.49
N GLN A 62 13.73 2.02 4.15
CA GLN A 62 14.68 1.16 4.86
C GLN A 62 15.71 0.53 3.90
N PHE A 63 15.28 -0.05 2.78
CA PHE A 63 16.21 -0.64 1.81
C PHE A 63 17.16 0.38 1.18
N LYS A 64 16.69 1.61 0.92
CA LYS A 64 17.53 2.70 0.41
C LYS A 64 18.61 3.11 1.40
N VAL A 65 18.30 3.13 2.70
CA VAL A 65 19.28 3.44 3.75
C VAL A 65 20.34 2.35 3.84
N CYS A 66 19.97 1.06 3.87
CA CYS A 66 20.94 -0.04 3.93
C CYS A 66 21.92 -0.06 2.72
N GLN A 67 21.47 0.34 1.52
CA GLN A 67 22.37 0.43 0.36
C GLN A 67 23.41 1.55 0.49
N LYS A 68 23.07 2.67 1.15
CA LYS A 68 24.00 3.79 1.34
C LYS A 68 25.08 3.50 2.38
N GLU A 69 24.78 2.69 3.38
CA GLU A 69 25.74 2.32 4.44
C GLU A 69 26.68 1.18 4.03
N SER A 70 26.44 0.53 2.89
CA SER A 70 27.23 -0.59 2.38
C SER A 70 28.29 -0.19 1.32
N LEU A 71 28.48 1.11 1.09
CA LEU A 71 29.44 1.71 0.15
C LEU A 71 30.54 2.48 0.90
#